data_AF-A0A6G2FX68-F1
#
_entry.id   AF-A0A6G2FX68-F1
#
_cell.length_a   1.000
_cell.length_b   1.000
_cell.length_c   1.000
_cell.angle_alpha   90.00
_cell.angle_beta   90.00
_cell.angle_gamma   90.00
#
_symmetry.space_group_name_H-M   'P 1'
#
loop_
_entity.id
_entity.type
_entity.pdbx_description
1 polymer ?
#
loop_
_entity_poly.entity_id
_entity_poly.type
_entity_poly.pdbx_seq_one_letter_code
_entity_poly.pdbx_strand_id
1 'polypeptide(L)' 'MHREWCPDCGDEMLFSGTQSAGYAQYFCQNCRYRHDVYVGEPAVEASAPDEQVTATADRS' A
#
# COMPACT_ATOMS: atom_id res chain seq x y z
N MET A 1 -1.96 4.31 15.79
CA MET A 1 -2.83 3.78 14.73
C MET A 1 -3.84 4.87 14.39
N HIS A 2 -3.78 5.46 13.20
CA HIS A 2 -4.78 6.45 12.77
C HIS A 2 -6.09 5.70 12.50
N ARG A 3 -7.14 5.97 13.27
CA ARG A 3 -8.49 5.45 13.04
C ARG A 3 -9.22 6.41 12.11
N GLU A 4 -9.73 5.91 11.00
CA GLU A 4 -10.54 6.68 10.06
C GLU A 4 -12.01 6.62 10.47
N TRP A 5 -12.70 7.76 10.39
CA TRP A 5 -14.08 7.92 10.81
C TRP A 5 -14.92 8.47 9.66
N CYS A 6 -16.15 7.95 9.54
CA CYS A 6 -17.07 8.36 8.49
C CYS A 6 -17.56 9.80 8.75
N PRO A 7 -17.41 10.74 7.82
CA PRO A 7 -17.87 12.12 8.01
C PRO A 7 -19.40 12.23 8.04
N ASP A 8 -20.13 11.26 7.48
CA ASP A 8 -21.59 11.30 7.40
C ASP A 8 -22.28 10.81 8.69
N CYS A 9 -21.83 9.70 9.27
CA CYS A 9 -22.45 9.11 10.48
C CYS A 9 -21.57 9.12 11.73
N GLY A 10 -20.28 9.42 11.61
CA GLY A 10 -19.34 9.35 12.72
C GLY A 10 -18.99 7.92 13.16
N ASP A 11 -19.31 6.89 12.38
CA ASP A 11 -18.89 5.51 12.65
C ASP A 11 -17.45 5.25 12.21
N GLU A 12 -16.81 4.26 12.83
CA GLU A 12 -15.48 3.80 12.44
C GLU A 12 -15.50 3.18 11.04
N MET A 13 -14.54 3.61 10.20
CA MET A 13 -14.37 3.05 8.86
C MET A 13 -13.42 1.87 8.90
N LEU A 14 -13.77 0.82 8.16
CA LEU A 14 -12.97 -0.41 8.09
C LEU A 14 -12.02 -0.37 6.91
N PHE A 15 -10.76 -0.69 7.17
CA PHE A 15 -9.76 -0.85 6.12
C PHE A 15 -10.13 -2.05 5.24
N SER A 16 -10.24 -1.79 3.94
CA SER A 16 -10.64 -2.79 2.93
C SER A 16 -9.44 -3.34 2.15
N GLY A 17 -8.29 -2.65 2.16
CA GLY A 17 -7.09 -3.05 1.45
C GLY A 17 -6.33 -1.86 0.86
N THR A 18 -5.15 -2.13 0.31
CA THR A 18 -4.35 -1.15 -0.45
C THR A 18 -4.34 -1.55 -1.91
N GLN A 19 -4.66 -0.60 -2.80
CA GLN A 19 -4.66 -0.80 -4.25
C GLN A 19 -3.23 -0.74 -4.80
N SER A 20 -2.98 -1.35 -5.97
CA SER A 20 -1.66 -1.37 -6.62
C SER A 20 -1.09 0.03 -6.91
N ALA A 21 -1.94 1.05 -6.99
CA ALA A 21 -1.55 2.45 -7.16
C ALA A 21 -1.14 3.15 -5.84
N GLY A 22 -1.04 2.43 -4.73
CA GLY A 22 -0.63 2.98 -3.43
C GLY A 22 -1.73 3.72 -2.66
N TYR A 23 -3.00 3.37 -2.90
CA TYR A 23 -4.15 3.95 -2.20
C TYR A 23 -4.72 2.96 -1.19
N ALA A 24 -4.74 3.33 0.08
CA ALA A 24 -5.43 2.61 1.14
C ALA A 24 -6.93 2.95 1.09
N GLN A 25 -7.77 1.91 1.01
CA GLN A 25 -9.22 2.06 0.95
C GLN A 25 -9.86 1.80 2.31
N TYR A 26 -10.76 2.69 2.69
CA TYR A 26 -11.58 2.61 3.89
C TYR A 26 -13.06 2.63 3.52
N PHE A 27 -13.86 1.83 4.24
CA PHE A 27 -15.27 1.67 3.96
C PHE A 27 -16.11 1.75 5.23
N CYS A 28 -17.13 2.61 5.21
CA CYS A 28 -18.15 2.65 6.25
C CYS A 28 -19.28 1.67 5.91
N GLN A 29 -19.50 0.66 6.76
CA GLN A 29 -20.57 -0.31 6.54
C GLN A 29 -21.97 0.28 6.71
N ASN A 30 -22.11 1.33 7.52
CA ASN A 30 -23.38 1.98 7.82
C ASN A 30 -23.85 2.87 6.64
N CYS A 31 -23.03 3.86 6.26
CA CYS A 31 -23.39 4.82 5.21
C CYS A 31 -23.01 4.38 3.78
N ARG A 32 -22.30 3.26 3.62
CA ARG A 32 -21.67 2.86 2.34
C ARG A 32 -20.67 3.89 1.79
N TYR A 33 -20.23 4.84 2.62
CA TYR A 33 -19.23 5.84 2.27
C TYR A 33 -17.84 5.19 2.08
N ARG A 34 -17.13 5.62 1.05
CA ARG A 34 -15.79 5.15 0.67
C ARG A 34 -14.81 6.31 0.76
N HIS A 35 -13.64 6.05 1.33
CA HIS A 35 -12.56 7.00 1.42
C HIS A 35 -11.25 6.32 1.02
N ASP A 36 -10.54 6.92 0.07
CA ASP A 36 -9.26 6.43 -0.41
C ASP A 36 -8.16 7.41 -0.01
N VAL A 37 -7.16 6.93 0.72
CA VAL A 37 -6.02 7.72 1.17
C VAL A 37 -4.77 7.27 0.43
N TYR A 38 -4.07 8.22 -0.20
CA TYR A 38 -2.77 7.91 -0.79
C TYR A 38 -1.74 7.65 0.32
N VAL A 39 -1.20 6.44 0.34
CA VAL A 39 -0.21 5.99 1.33
C VAL A 39 1.16 5.66 0.71
N GLY A 40 1.33 5.92 -0.59
CA GLY A 40 2.52 5.55 -1.35
C GLY A 40 2.45 4.12 -1.85
N GLU A 41 3.33 3.77 -2.80
CA GLU A 41 3.44 2.37 -3.24
C GLU A 41 3.71 1.49 -2.02
N PRO A 42 2.96 0.39 -1.80
CA PRO A 42 3.46 -0.61 -0.88
C PRO A 42 4.85 -0.94 -1.39
N ALA A 43 5.85 -0.98 -0.51
CA ALA A 43 7.08 -1.65 -0.82
C ALA A 43 6.71 -3.11 -1.14
N VAL A 44 6.29 -3.37 -2.38
CA VAL A 44 6.70 -4.59 -3.05
C VAL A 44 8.18 -4.54 -2.83
N GLU A 45 8.68 -5.50 -2.05
CA GLU A 45 10.09 -5.69 -1.86
C GLU A 45 10.79 -5.24 -3.13
N ALA A 46 11.74 -4.34 -2.98
CA ALA A 46 12.84 -4.28 -3.92
C ALA A 46 13.45 -5.69 -3.93
N SER A 47 12.83 -6.60 -4.68
CA SER A 47 13.53 -7.66 -5.36
C SER A 47 14.39 -6.91 -6.36
N ALA A 48 15.45 -6.29 -5.84
CA ALA A 48 16.65 -6.10 -6.61
C ALA A 48 16.91 -7.48 -7.21
N PRO A 49 16.93 -7.66 -8.54
CA PRO A 49 17.74 -8.74 -9.05
C PRO A 49 19.14 -8.44 -8.52
N ASP A 50 19.59 -9.22 -7.55
CA ASP A 50 20.99 -9.31 -7.17
C ASP A 50 21.73 -9.73 -8.44
N GLU A 51 22.09 -8.75 -9.25
CA GLU A 51 22.94 -8.94 -10.41
C GLU A 51 24.36 -9.16 -9.87
N GLN A 52 24.57 -10.33 -9.27
CA GLN A 52 25.88 -10.84 -8.91
C GLN A 52 26.57 -11.32 -10.20
N VAL A 53 26.91 -10.38 -11.09
CA VAL A 53 27.89 -10.61 -12.14
C VAL A 53 29.27 -10.52 -11.50
N THR A 54 29.65 -11.54 -10.75
CA THR A 54 31.08 -11.85 -10.55
C THR A 54 31.55 -12.66 -11.75
N ALA A 55 31.67 -11.99 -12.88
CA ALA A 55 32.49 -12.45 -13.99
C ALA A 55 33.80 -11.68 -13.96
N THR A 56 34.66 -11.96 -12.98
CA THR A 56 36.10 -11.70 -13.13
C THR A 56 36.65 -12.78 -14.06
N ALA A 57 36.37 -12.63 -15.35
CA ALA A 57 37.24 -13.14 -16.39
C ALA A 57 38.28 -12.06 -16.62
N ASP A 58 39.42 -12.15 -15.93
CA ASP A 58 40.63 -11.56 -16.46
C ASP A 58 41.79 -12.54 -16.31
N ARG A 59 42.57 -12.55 -17.38
CA ARG A 59 43.33 -13.64 -17.94
C ARG A 59 44.74 -13.09 -18.03
N SER A 60 45.68 -13.58 -17.24
CA SER A 60 47.13 -13.40 -17.45
C SER A 60 47.91 -14.43 -16.67
#